data_AF-A0A1V5FUX0-F1
#
_entry.id   AF-A0A1V5FUX0-F1
#
_cell.length_a   1.000
_cell.length_b   1.000
_cell.length_c   1.000
_cell.angle_alpha   90.00
_cell.angle_beta   90.00
_cell.angle_gamma   90.00
#
_symmetry.space_group_name_H-M   'P 1'
#
loop_
_entity.id
_entity.type
_entity.pdbx_description
1 polymer ?
#
loop_
_entity_poly.entity_id
_entity_poly.type
_entity_poly.pdbx_seq_one_letter_code
_entity_poly.pdbx_strand_id
1 'polypeptide(L)'
;MSRDQYEAGHGKDPFFLQLSTLQGVLEAAPTMAKAFVFAELERTDSDMEYAVRTHLIPLAELCRKQGTAKIYLRTKNVFWNANCYEDLWRDTLLSGRYRDVFVPSMEETNCRTQEISLSGRTGLWMAGLFDHVSARAVTDNATFSRFWETSPQQIQSHHLRHLALNAALGADIFLVNNYQGDPLGYLPFIDMVEKGAIFIPRRGDLLSVSGLCLGMKSPMLYFLEHGSNGHDMNGFEPGRGPAVFDRLDCYWAGSPAAEHDFSRYAMGTERRMLNFLPPNPYGLIASVPAETPIGPDLPFQAMIVTDGEVFYDDSGRPVPAPEYMPIAQRKLLEAAEDMPLLVRGGAAWAAARVDPAHIRVTLIDPGYISPADRAAQIVLQRIKGLGCRDILSGEEIRLKDGVAHLTVPAGALRIVDIEHE
;
A
#
# COMPACT_ATOMS: atom_id res chain seq x y z
N MET A 1 -14.70 12.18 17.51
CA MET A 1 -14.93 11.31 16.34
C MET A 1 -16.39 11.39 15.96
N SER A 2 -16.71 12.18 14.95
CA SER A 2 -18.02 12.16 14.29
C SER A 2 -18.11 10.89 13.43
N ARG A 3 -19.28 10.24 13.41
CA ARG A 3 -19.54 9.05 12.57
C ARG A 3 -19.80 9.51 11.14
N ASP A 4 -18.74 9.86 10.42
CA ASP A 4 -18.82 10.44 9.06
C ASP A 4 -18.67 9.39 7.94
N GLN A 5 -18.73 8.11 8.31
CA GLN A 5 -18.54 6.95 7.42
C GLN A 5 -19.69 5.96 7.60
N TYR A 6 -20.21 5.44 6.49
CA TYR A 6 -21.27 4.44 6.47
C TYR A 6 -20.80 3.17 5.77
N GLU A 7 -20.93 2.02 6.43
CA GLU A 7 -20.81 0.72 5.76
C GLU A 7 -22.04 0.53 4.87
N ALA A 8 -21.84 0.67 3.55
CA ALA A 8 -22.88 0.61 2.54
C ALA A 8 -23.00 -0.79 1.92
N GLY A 9 -21.95 -1.60 2.03
CA GLY A 9 -21.92 -3.02 1.65
C GLY A 9 -20.74 -3.75 2.30
N HIS A 10 -20.88 -5.05 2.48
CA HIS A 10 -19.82 -5.91 3.03
C HIS A 10 -19.85 -7.29 2.38
N GLY A 11 -18.67 -7.84 2.10
CA GLY A 11 -18.56 -9.18 1.56
C GLY A 11 -19.08 -9.20 0.13
N LYS A 12 -20.01 -10.13 -0.11
CA LYS A 12 -20.60 -10.34 -1.43
C LYS A 12 -21.90 -9.54 -1.65
N ASP A 13 -22.32 -8.71 -0.69
CA ASP A 13 -23.57 -7.95 -0.77
C ASP A 13 -23.32 -6.43 -0.83
N PRO A 14 -23.30 -5.85 -2.05
CA PRO A 14 -23.22 -4.41 -2.24
C PRO A 14 -24.57 -3.70 -2.05
N PHE A 15 -25.66 -4.41 -1.75
CA PHE A 15 -27.01 -3.86 -1.62
C PHE A 15 -27.50 -3.80 -0.16
N PHE A 16 -26.60 -3.91 0.82
CA PHE A 16 -26.92 -3.78 2.24
C PHE A 16 -27.71 -2.49 2.53
N LEU A 17 -27.35 -1.39 1.86
CA LEU A 17 -28.17 -0.18 1.77
C LEU A 17 -28.69 0.03 0.35
N GLN A 18 -29.96 0.38 0.21
CA GLN A 18 -30.55 0.74 -1.08
C GLN A 18 -30.04 2.10 -1.58
N LEU A 19 -29.96 2.28 -2.90
CA LEU A 19 -29.45 3.51 -3.51
C LEU A 19 -30.26 4.75 -3.10
N SER A 20 -31.59 4.60 -2.97
CA SER A 20 -32.48 5.65 -2.49
C SER A 20 -32.18 6.08 -1.06
N THR A 21 -31.79 5.14 -0.19
CA THR A 21 -31.35 5.43 1.18
C THR A 21 -30.04 6.21 1.17
N LEU A 22 -29.07 5.79 0.35
CA LEU A 22 -27.78 6.47 0.22
C LEU A 22 -27.95 7.90 -0.33
N GLN A 23 -28.85 8.07 -1.31
CA GLN A 23 -29.24 9.39 -1.81
C GLN A 23 -29.85 10.25 -0.70
N GLY A 24 -30.79 9.71 0.08
CA GLY A 24 -31.39 10.42 1.21
C GLY A 24 -30.35 10.87 2.25
N VAL A 25 -29.31 10.07 2.50
CA VAL A 25 -28.18 10.45 3.37
C VAL A 25 -27.40 11.63 2.78
N LEU A 26 -27.09 11.60 1.48
CA LEU A 26 -26.40 12.70 0.79
C LEU A 26 -27.21 14.00 0.83
N GLU A 27 -28.53 13.91 0.63
CA GLU A 27 -29.43 15.07 0.65
C GLU A 27 -29.57 15.66 2.06
N ALA A 28 -29.64 14.81 3.09
CA ALA A 28 -29.76 15.25 4.48
C ALA A 28 -28.44 15.78 5.07
N ALA A 29 -27.29 15.27 4.58
CA ALA A 29 -25.98 15.52 5.17
C ALA A 29 -24.85 15.73 4.13
N PRO A 30 -25.00 16.66 3.16
CA PRO A 30 -24.12 16.75 1.98
C PRO A 30 -22.65 17.07 2.30
N THR A 31 -22.40 17.71 3.44
CA THR A 31 -21.07 18.09 3.92
C THR A 31 -20.57 17.27 5.10
N MET A 32 -21.43 16.45 5.73
CA MET A 32 -21.07 15.57 6.85
C MET A 32 -20.87 14.12 6.41
N ALA A 33 -21.61 13.63 5.42
CA ALA A 33 -21.33 12.33 4.80
C ALA A 33 -20.01 12.43 4.03
N LYS A 34 -18.97 11.72 4.50
CA LYS A 34 -17.64 11.73 3.87
C LYS A 34 -17.34 10.46 3.11
N ALA A 35 -17.90 9.32 3.51
CA ALA A 35 -17.60 8.06 2.86
C ALA A 35 -18.77 7.07 2.88
N PHE A 36 -18.94 6.39 1.75
CA PHE A 36 -19.65 5.12 1.65
C PHE A 36 -18.63 4.01 1.46
N VAL A 37 -18.61 3.09 2.40
CA VAL A 37 -17.60 2.05 2.51
C VAL A 37 -18.19 0.75 1.99
N PHE A 38 -17.52 0.14 1.01
CA PHE A 38 -17.83 -1.19 0.49
C PHE A 38 -16.65 -2.10 0.74
N ALA A 39 -16.84 -3.11 1.58
CA ALA A 39 -15.80 -4.06 1.95
C ALA A 39 -15.90 -5.36 1.14
N GLU A 40 -14.75 -5.93 0.77
CA GLU A 40 -14.57 -7.25 0.17
C GLU A 40 -15.24 -7.46 -1.21
N LEU A 41 -15.40 -6.37 -1.98
CA LEU A 41 -15.92 -6.42 -3.36
C LEU A 41 -14.82 -6.81 -4.36
N GLU A 42 -14.44 -8.08 -4.39
CA GLU A 42 -13.32 -8.60 -5.22
C GLU A 42 -13.74 -9.47 -6.41
N ARG A 43 -15.02 -9.82 -6.52
CA ARG A 43 -15.59 -10.65 -7.60
C ARG A 43 -15.60 -9.91 -8.94
N THR A 44 -15.61 -10.67 -10.02
CA THR A 44 -15.64 -10.16 -11.42
C THR A 44 -16.73 -10.82 -12.27
N ASP A 45 -17.66 -11.53 -11.63
CA ASP A 45 -18.77 -12.22 -12.31
C ASP A 45 -19.96 -11.30 -12.62
N SER A 46 -20.95 -11.86 -13.32
CA SER A 46 -22.15 -11.14 -13.78
C SER A 46 -22.98 -10.51 -12.66
N ASP A 47 -22.99 -11.11 -11.47
CA ASP A 47 -23.71 -10.55 -10.32
C ASP A 47 -23.01 -9.28 -9.82
N MET A 48 -21.68 -9.33 -9.75
CA MET A 48 -20.89 -8.16 -9.41
C MET A 48 -20.98 -7.09 -10.50
N GLU A 49 -20.97 -7.48 -11.77
CA GLU A 49 -21.19 -6.54 -12.87
C GLU A 49 -22.54 -5.82 -12.74
N TYR A 50 -23.60 -6.57 -12.47
CA TYR A 50 -24.92 -6.00 -12.21
C TYR A 50 -24.87 -5.01 -11.04
N ALA A 51 -24.25 -5.38 -9.92
CA ALA A 51 -24.11 -4.51 -8.77
C ALA A 51 -23.31 -3.22 -9.06
N VAL A 52 -22.19 -3.34 -9.75
CA VAL A 52 -21.37 -2.18 -10.15
C VAL A 52 -22.19 -1.23 -11.02
N ARG A 53 -22.87 -1.76 -12.04
CA ARG A 53 -23.62 -0.95 -13.01
C ARG A 53 -24.89 -0.32 -12.44
N THR A 54 -25.59 -1.02 -11.55
CA THR A 54 -26.90 -0.57 -11.04
C THR A 54 -26.82 0.12 -9.68
N HIS A 55 -25.72 -0.03 -8.95
CA HIS A 55 -25.57 0.50 -7.61
C HIS A 55 -24.35 1.42 -7.45
N LEU A 56 -23.14 0.90 -7.64
CA LEU A 56 -21.91 1.65 -7.36
C LEU A 56 -21.70 2.83 -8.32
N ILE A 57 -21.89 2.63 -9.63
CA ILE A 57 -21.75 3.69 -10.62
C ILE A 57 -22.81 4.80 -10.40
N PRO A 58 -24.11 4.50 -10.26
CA PRO A 58 -25.10 5.51 -9.92
C PRO A 58 -24.79 6.25 -8.61
N LEU A 59 -24.30 5.54 -7.58
CA LEU A 59 -23.86 6.17 -6.34
C LEU A 59 -22.68 7.12 -6.55
N ALA A 60 -21.71 6.75 -7.41
CA ALA A 60 -20.57 7.61 -7.70
C ALA A 60 -21.02 8.93 -8.36
N GLU A 61 -22.00 8.86 -9.25
CA GLU A 61 -22.61 10.04 -9.86
C GLU A 61 -23.40 10.89 -8.85
N LEU A 62 -24.10 10.26 -7.90
CA LEU A 62 -24.75 10.98 -6.80
C LEU A 62 -23.75 11.69 -5.89
N CYS A 63 -22.66 11.02 -5.51
CA CYS A 63 -21.58 11.59 -4.72
C CYS A 63 -21.03 12.88 -5.37
N ARG A 64 -20.77 12.87 -6.69
CA ARG A 64 -20.33 14.05 -7.44
C ARG A 64 -21.35 15.17 -7.46
N LYS A 65 -22.62 14.83 -7.63
CA LYS A 65 -23.70 15.81 -7.80
C LYS A 65 -24.08 16.49 -6.48
N GLN A 66 -24.07 15.75 -5.38
CA GLN A 66 -24.81 16.13 -4.18
C GLN A 66 -23.94 16.40 -2.94
N GLY A 67 -22.66 16.02 -2.91
CA GLY A 67 -21.88 16.21 -1.68
C GLY A 67 -20.38 16.02 -1.82
N THR A 68 -19.73 15.87 -0.66
CA THR A 68 -18.29 15.61 -0.55
C THR A 68 -17.96 14.13 -0.35
N ALA A 69 -18.97 13.27 -0.33
CA ALA A 69 -18.80 11.85 -0.06
C ALA A 69 -18.02 11.17 -1.18
N LYS A 70 -17.23 10.18 -0.80
CA LYS A 70 -16.46 9.32 -1.70
C LYS A 70 -16.83 7.85 -1.48
N ILE A 71 -16.49 6.99 -2.43
CA ILE A 71 -16.73 5.55 -2.33
C ILE A 71 -15.41 4.85 -2.01
N TYR A 72 -15.35 4.20 -0.85
CA TYR A 72 -14.14 3.52 -0.40
C TYR A 72 -14.28 2.03 -0.66
N LEU A 73 -13.43 1.52 -1.54
CA LEU A 73 -13.36 0.10 -1.84
C LEU A 73 -12.34 -0.53 -0.90
N ARG A 74 -12.82 -1.16 0.18
CA ARG A 74 -12.00 -1.91 1.15
C ARG A 74 -11.82 -3.32 0.64
N THR A 75 -10.78 -3.58 -0.12
CA THR A 75 -10.53 -4.90 -0.73
C THR A 75 -9.29 -5.56 -0.14
N LYS A 76 -9.14 -6.87 -0.37
CA LYS A 76 -8.12 -7.70 0.27
C LYS A 76 -7.02 -8.10 -0.71
N ASN A 77 -5.91 -8.54 -0.13
CA ASN A 77 -4.90 -9.36 -0.80
C ASN A 77 -4.37 -8.71 -2.10
N VAL A 78 -4.52 -9.39 -3.25
CA VAL A 78 -3.98 -8.98 -4.55
C VAL A 78 -4.93 -8.10 -5.36
N PHE A 79 -6.09 -7.68 -4.83
CA PHE A 79 -7.10 -6.95 -5.61
C PHE A 79 -6.52 -5.77 -6.39
N TRP A 80 -5.70 -4.93 -5.73
CA TRP A 80 -5.09 -3.73 -6.30
C TRP A 80 -3.94 -3.99 -7.29
N ASN A 81 -3.61 -5.27 -7.50
CA ASN A 81 -2.54 -5.74 -8.37
C ASN A 81 -3.03 -6.81 -9.36
N ALA A 82 -4.29 -7.23 -9.26
CA ALA A 82 -4.83 -8.34 -10.04
C ALA A 82 -6.32 -8.13 -10.38
N ASN A 83 -7.23 -8.35 -9.44
CA ASN A 83 -8.68 -8.33 -9.71
C ASN A 83 -9.15 -7.01 -10.35
N CYS A 84 -8.54 -5.88 -9.96
CA CYS A 84 -8.89 -4.59 -10.56
C CYS A 84 -8.45 -4.42 -12.02
N TYR A 85 -7.65 -5.36 -12.55
CA TYR A 85 -7.14 -5.41 -13.92
C TYR A 85 -8.00 -6.29 -14.84
N GLU A 86 -8.99 -6.99 -14.29
CA GLU A 86 -10.03 -7.67 -15.06
C GLU A 86 -11.05 -6.66 -15.60
N ASP A 87 -11.68 -6.98 -16.74
CA ASP A 87 -12.49 -6.05 -17.55
C ASP A 87 -13.49 -5.20 -16.74
N LEU A 88 -14.26 -5.83 -15.84
CA LEU A 88 -15.26 -5.14 -15.02
C LEU A 88 -14.66 -3.99 -14.21
N TRP A 89 -13.62 -4.28 -13.44
CA TRP A 89 -13.00 -3.31 -12.56
C TRP A 89 -12.06 -2.39 -13.31
N ARG A 90 -11.42 -2.85 -14.39
CA ARG A 90 -10.60 -2.03 -15.28
C ARG A 90 -11.41 -0.89 -15.88
N ASP A 91 -12.57 -1.21 -16.46
CA ASP A 91 -13.47 -0.22 -17.06
C ASP A 91 -13.97 0.80 -16.03
N THR A 92 -14.26 0.32 -14.81
CA THR A 92 -14.83 1.14 -13.74
C THR A 92 -13.78 2.00 -13.05
N LEU A 93 -12.65 1.42 -12.66
CA LEU A 93 -11.66 2.02 -11.77
C LEU A 93 -10.47 2.60 -12.54
N LEU A 94 -10.02 1.94 -13.61
CA LEU A 94 -8.76 2.27 -14.28
C LEU A 94 -8.94 3.04 -15.58
N SER A 95 -10.19 3.32 -15.98
CA SER A 95 -10.49 4.24 -17.08
C SER A 95 -10.21 5.71 -16.74
N GLY A 96 -9.89 6.01 -15.47
CA GLY A 96 -9.74 7.37 -14.95
C GLY A 96 -11.06 8.13 -14.80
N ARG A 97 -12.19 7.56 -15.26
CA ARG A 97 -13.50 8.21 -15.24
C ARG A 97 -13.93 8.60 -13.84
N TYR A 98 -13.56 7.85 -12.81
CA TYR A 98 -14.03 8.01 -11.43
C TYR A 98 -12.90 8.19 -10.40
N ARG A 99 -11.73 8.66 -10.86
CA ARG A 99 -10.53 8.80 -10.03
C ARG A 99 -10.69 9.70 -8.80
N ASP A 100 -11.63 10.64 -8.84
CA ASP A 100 -11.96 11.60 -7.78
C ASP A 100 -12.94 11.02 -6.74
N VAL A 101 -13.71 9.98 -7.09
CA VAL A 101 -14.79 9.45 -6.25
C VAL A 101 -14.41 8.11 -5.62
N PHE A 102 -13.89 7.16 -6.39
CA PHE A 102 -13.42 5.91 -5.82
C PHE A 102 -12.07 6.12 -5.14
N VAL A 103 -11.94 5.61 -3.93
CA VAL A 103 -10.70 5.67 -3.16
C VAL A 103 -10.21 4.25 -2.92
N PRO A 104 -8.99 3.90 -3.37
CA PRO A 104 -8.37 2.63 -3.05
C PRO A 104 -8.15 2.52 -1.55
N SER A 105 -8.71 1.48 -0.95
CA SER A 105 -8.61 1.21 0.48
C SER A 105 -8.29 -0.25 0.71
N MET A 106 -7.85 -0.54 1.93
CA MET A 106 -7.39 -1.88 2.31
C MET A 106 -8.31 -2.54 3.34
N GLU A 107 -8.53 -3.84 3.17
CA GLU A 107 -9.18 -4.76 4.11
C GLU A 107 -8.21 -5.90 4.44
N GLU A 108 -7.01 -5.58 4.94
CA GLU A 108 -5.96 -6.61 5.12
C GLU A 108 -6.13 -7.53 6.33
N THR A 109 -7.37 -7.69 6.76
CA THR A 109 -7.76 -8.72 7.72
C THR A 109 -7.68 -10.06 7.01
N ASN A 110 -7.02 -11.02 7.64
CA ASN A 110 -6.79 -12.36 7.08
C ASN A 110 -5.97 -12.34 5.76
N CYS A 111 -5.10 -11.35 5.59
CA CYS A 111 -4.20 -11.19 4.45
C CYS A 111 -2.75 -11.61 4.80
N ARG A 112 -2.01 -12.07 3.79
CA ARG A 112 -0.60 -12.50 3.90
C ARG A 112 0.35 -11.69 2.99
N THR A 113 -0.21 -10.77 2.21
CA THR A 113 0.43 -10.08 1.08
C THR A 113 0.20 -8.57 1.15
N GLN A 114 0.18 -8.00 2.36
CA GLN A 114 -0.09 -6.57 2.57
C GLN A 114 0.88 -5.65 1.82
N GLU A 115 2.11 -6.10 1.60
CA GLU A 115 3.11 -5.39 0.81
C GLU A 115 2.70 -5.27 -0.67
N ILE A 116 2.03 -6.29 -1.22
CA ILE A 116 1.57 -6.32 -2.61
C ILE A 116 0.43 -5.30 -2.76
N SER A 117 -0.56 -5.34 -1.85
CA SER A 117 -1.66 -4.36 -1.80
C SER A 117 -1.16 -2.93 -1.65
N LEU A 118 -0.18 -2.68 -0.77
CA LEU A 118 0.45 -1.36 -0.63
C LEU A 118 1.13 -0.92 -1.94
N SER A 119 1.86 -1.82 -2.59
CA SER A 119 2.50 -1.59 -3.88
C SER A 119 1.48 -1.25 -4.99
N GLY A 120 0.35 -1.96 -5.05
CA GLY A 120 -0.71 -1.73 -6.03
C GLY A 120 -1.44 -0.41 -5.81
N ARG A 121 -1.91 -0.14 -4.58
CA ARG A 121 -2.61 1.12 -4.26
C ARG A 121 -1.73 2.34 -4.50
N THR A 122 -0.47 2.28 -4.06
CA THR A 122 0.49 3.36 -4.27
C THR A 122 0.80 3.52 -5.76
N GLY A 123 1.00 2.42 -6.50
CA GLY A 123 1.30 2.47 -7.93
C GLY A 123 0.17 3.06 -8.76
N LEU A 124 -1.08 2.67 -8.51
CA LEU A 124 -2.24 3.23 -9.21
C LEU A 124 -2.46 4.71 -8.89
N TRP A 125 -2.19 5.14 -7.65
CA TRP A 125 -2.19 6.55 -7.28
C TRP A 125 -1.07 7.32 -8.00
N MET A 126 0.16 6.81 -7.99
CA MET A 126 1.30 7.43 -8.68
C MET A 126 1.09 7.53 -10.20
N ALA A 127 0.42 6.54 -10.80
CA ALA A 127 0.02 6.54 -12.22
C ALA A 127 -1.13 7.52 -12.54
N GLY A 128 -1.69 8.21 -11.54
CA GLY A 128 -2.76 9.20 -11.73
C GLY A 128 -4.15 8.61 -11.94
N LEU A 129 -4.34 7.33 -11.64
CA LEU A 129 -5.62 6.62 -11.79
C LEU A 129 -6.58 6.89 -10.62
N PHE A 130 -6.06 7.37 -9.49
CA PHE A 130 -6.85 7.79 -8.33
C PHE A 130 -6.30 9.09 -7.74
N ASP A 131 -7.17 10.02 -7.36
CA ASP A 131 -6.78 11.30 -6.76
C ASP A 131 -6.39 11.17 -5.29
N HIS A 132 -6.92 10.17 -4.61
CA HIS A 132 -6.67 9.88 -3.21
C HIS A 132 -6.23 8.43 -3.02
N VAL A 133 -5.54 8.16 -1.92
CA VAL A 133 -5.31 6.82 -1.41
C VAL A 133 -5.59 6.84 0.09
N SER A 134 -6.23 5.80 0.60
CA SER A 134 -6.52 5.74 2.04
C SER A 134 -5.51 4.86 2.79
N ALA A 135 -5.57 4.94 4.11
CA ALA A 135 -4.97 3.96 5.01
C ALA A 135 -6.02 3.49 6.01
N ARG A 136 -5.86 2.27 6.53
CA ARG A 136 -6.80 1.71 7.51
C ARG A 136 -6.09 1.07 8.69
N ALA A 137 -6.50 1.44 9.89
CA ALA A 137 -6.18 0.75 11.13
C ALA A 137 -7.43 0.04 11.66
N VAL A 138 -7.38 -1.28 11.76
CA VAL A 138 -8.43 -2.11 12.38
C VAL A 138 -7.79 -3.14 13.30
N THR A 139 -8.50 -3.48 14.36
CA THR A 139 -8.05 -4.37 15.44
C THR A 139 -7.57 -5.75 14.97
N ASP A 140 -8.10 -6.26 13.88
CA ASP A 140 -7.76 -7.58 13.33
C ASP A 140 -6.74 -7.53 12.18
N ASN A 141 -6.06 -6.39 11.96
CA ASN A 141 -4.91 -6.31 11.04
C ASN A 141 -3.83 -7.35 11.40
N ALA A 142 -3.65 -7.64 12.69
CA ALA A 142 -2.67 -8.63 13.15
C ALA A 142 -3.13 -10.10 12.95
N THR A 143 -4.35 -10.32 12.45
CA THR A 143 -4.86 -11.62 12.05
C THR A 143 -4.53 -11.84 10.59
N PHE A 144 -3.37 -12.43 10.30
CA PHE A 144 -2.97 -12.78 8.93
C PHE A 144 -3.52 -14.15 8.48
N SER A 145 -4.08 -14.93 9.40
CA SER A 145 -4.77 -16.20 9.14
C SER A 145 -5.77 -16.48 10.25
N ARG A 146 -6.91 -17.10 9.93
CA ARG A 146 -7.90 -17.55 10.92
C ARG A 146 -7.39 -18.67 11.85
N PHE A 147 -6.26 -19.30 11.52
CA PHE A 147 -5.58 -20.26 12.40
C PHE A 147 -4.68 -19.57 13.42
N TRP A 148 -4.12 -18.42 13.04
CA TRP A 148 -3.20 -17.65 13.84
C TRP A 148 -3.79 -16.26 14.07
N GLU A 149 -4.84 -16.22 14.88
CA GLU A 149 -5.41 -14.97 15.36
C GLU A 149 -4.59 -14.52 16.58
N THR A 150 -3.73 -13.52 16.40
CA THR A 150 -3.25 -12.76 17.55
C THR A 150 -4.40 -11.85 17.97
N SER A 151 -5.33 -12.40 18.78
CA SER A 151 -6.53 -11.77 19.40
C SER A 151 -6.63 -10.26 19.16
N PRO A 152 -7.76 -9.71 18.67
CA PRO A 152 -7.86 -8.36 18.09
C PRO A 152 -6.96 -7.36 18.82
N GLN A 153 -5.81 -7.06 18.21
CA GLN A 153 -4.75 -6.30 18.86
C GLN A 153 -5.24 -4.87 19.07
N GLN A 154 -5.26 -4.44 20.32
CA GLN A 154 -5.65 -3.07 20.70
C GLN A 154 -4.44 -2.17 20.98
N ILE A 155 -3.22 -2.70 20.82
CA ILE A 155 -1.99 -1.94 21.06
C ILE A 155 -1.81 -0.94 19.93
N GLN A 156 -1.95 0.35 20.21
CA GLN A 156 -1.95 1.36 19.14
C GLN A 156 -0.61 1.53 18.43
N SER A 157 0.53 1.15 19.03
CA SER A 157 1.86 1.35 18.42
C SER A 157 1.95 0.85 16.97
N HIS A 158 1.46 -0.36 16.68
CA HIS A 158 1.55 -0.93 15.34
C HIS A 158 0.60 -0.25 14.34
N HIS A 159 -0.59 0.15 14.80
CA HIS A 159 -1.51 0.97 14.02
C HIS A 159 -0.94 2.35 13.72
N LEU A 160 -0.38 3.05 14.70
CA LEU A 160 0.21 4.39 14.52
C LEU A 160 1.39 4.35 13.55
N ARG A 161 2.28 3.34 13.68
CA ARG A 161 3.37 3.12 12.72
C ARG A 161 2.86 2.86 11.31
N HIS A 162 1.82 2.05 11.14
CA HIS A 162 1.19 1.79 9.85
C HIS A 162 0.57 3.05 9.23
N LEU A 163 -0.20 3.81 10.01
CA LEU A 163 -0.81 5.06 9.55
C LEU A 163 0.28 6.09 9.19
N ALA A 164 1.35 6.20 9.98
CA ALA A 164 2.47 7.09 9.69
C ALA A 164 3.19 6.73 8.39
N LEU A 165 3.44 5.44 8.12
CA LEU A 165 4.04 5.02 6.85
C LEU A 165 3.14 5.37 5.68
N ASN A 166 1.84 5.03 5.74
CA ASN A 166 0.93 5.29 4.63
C ASN A 166 0.73 6.80 4.41
N ALA A 167 0.67 7.60 5.48
CA ALA A 167 0.64 9.05 5.39
C ALA A 167 1.89 9.61 4.67
N ALA A 168 3.08 9.15 5.06
CA ALA A 168 4.34 9.54 4.44
C ALA A 168 4.49 9.03 2.98
N LEU A 169 3.67 8.05 2.58
CA LEU A 169 3.55 7.56 1.20
C LEU A 169 2.41 8.23 0.41
N GLY A 170 1.73 9.22 0.99
CA GLY A 170 0.71 10.03 0.30
C GLY A 170 -0.74 9.73 0.65
N ALA A 171 -1.02 8.81 1.59
CA ALA A 171 -2.39 8.61 2.05
C ALA A 171 -2.91 9.83 2.80
N ASP A 172 -4.07 10.33 2.40
CA ASP A 172 -4.69 11.53 2.95
C ASP A 172 -6.07 11.26 3.58
N ILE A 173 -6.51 10.00 3.51
CA ILE A 173 -7.76 9.52 4.10
C ILE A 173 -7.46 8.39 5.07
N PHE A 174 -7.89 8.51 6.33
CA PHE A 174 -7.60 7.53 7.37
C PHE A 174 -8.89 6.89 7.92
N LEU A 175 -8.96 5.56 7.81
CA LEU A 175 -10.04 4.73 8.34
C LEU A 175 -9.59 4.09 9.65
N VAL A 176 -10.16 4.49 10.77
CA VAL A 176 -9.78 3.96 12.09
C VAL A 176 -10.96 3.17 12.66
N ASN A 177 -10.92 1.85 12.49
CA ASN A 177 -11.93 0.90 12.92
C ASN A 177 -11.45 0.13 14.16
N ASN A 178 -11.12 0.84 15.23
CA ASN A 178 -10.75 0.20 16.50
C ASN A 178 -11.95 0.10 17.42
N TYR A 179 -12.40 -1.13 17.66
CA TYR A 179 -13.61 -1.42 18.40
C TYR A 179 -13.42 -1.39 19.93
N GLN A 180 -12.16 -1.39 20.39
CA GLN A 180 -11.79 -1.34 21.80
C GLN A 180 -10.55 -0.44 21.97
N GLY A 181 -10.26 -0.02 23.21
CA GLY A 181 -9.17 0.92 23.51
C GLY A 181 -9.59 2.39 23.53
N ASP A 182 -8.66 3.26 23.91
CA ASP A 182 -8.90 4.71 24.02
C ASP A 182 -8.70 5.40 22.66
N PRO A 183 -9.74 5.96 22.03
CA PRO A 183 -9.61 6.69 20.77
C PRO A 183 -8.59 7.85 20.82
N LEU A 184 -8.33 8.40 22.01
CA LEU A 184 -7.35 9.47 22.21
C LEU A 184 -5.91 9.01 21.96
N GLY A 185 -5.64 7.71 21.98
CA GLY A 185 -4.31 7.21 21.64
C GLY A 185 -3.92 7.36 20.16
N TYR A 186 -4.86 7.81 19.31
CA TYR A 186 -4.56 8.28 17.95
C TYR A 186 -4.18 9.77 17.88
N LEU A 187 -4.36 10.54 18.97
CA LEU A 187 -3.99 11.95 18.99
C LEU A 187 -2.54 12.22 18.61
N PRO A 188 -1.52 11.44 19.07
CA PRO A 188 -0.15 11.70 18.65
C PRO A 188 0.03 11.66 17.13
N PHE A 189 -0.65 10.74 16.44
CA PHE A 189 -0.62 10.69 14.97
C PHE A 189 -1.30 11.91 14.35
N ILE A 190 -2.50 12.27 14.84
CA ILE A 190 -3.25 13.44 14.35
C ILE A 190 -2.42 14.71 14.55
N ASP A 191 -1.89 14.95 15.75
CA ASP A 191 -1.03 16.08 16.08
C ASP A 191 0.21 16.15 15.19
N MET A 192 0.86 15.02 14.92
CA MET A 192 2.03 14.97 14.06
C MET A 192 1.69 15.29 12.60
N VAL A 193 0.53 14.87 12.10
CA VAL A 193 0.05 15.24 10.76
C VAL A 193 -0.32 16.72 10.71
N GLU A 194 -1.07 17.23 11.68
CA GLU A 194 -1.48 18.64 11.75
C GLU A 194 -0.31 19.61 11.85
N LYS A 195 0.72 19.26 12.64
CA LYS A 195 1.96 20.03 12.75
C LYS A 195 2.89 19.83 11.55
N GLY A 196 2.50 18.99 10.60
CA GLY A 196 3.26 18.64 9.41
C GLY A 196 4.47 17.74 9.68
N ALA A 197 4.73 17.30 10.91
CA ALA A 197 5.84 16.42 11.26
C ALA A 197 5.77 15.12 10.44
N ILE A 198 4.63 14.44 10.45
CA ILE A 198 4.33 13.44 9.41
C ILE A 198 3.82 14.21 8.20
N PHE A 199 4.69 14.38 7.21
CA PHE A 199 4.38 15.08 5.98
C PHE A 199 3.64 14.15 5.01
N ILE A 200 2.48 14.59 4.51
CA ILE A 200 1.72 13.89 3.48
C ILE A 200 2.09 14.49 2.12
N PRO A 201 2.90 13.80 1.29
CA PRO A 201 3.39 14.36 0.04
C PRO A 201 2.32 14.34 -1.06
N ARG A 202 2.47 15.24 -2.02
CA ARG A 202 1.86 15.06 -3.34
C ARG A 202 2.67 14.03 -4.13
N ARG A 203 2.10 13.47 -5.20
CA ARG A 203 2.77 12.47 -6.05
C ARG A 203 4.17 12.90 -6.49
N GLY A 204 4.32 14.15 -6.96
CA GLY A 204 5.61 14.68 -7.44
C GLY A 204 6.66 14.93 -6.35
N ASP A 205 6.24 14.96 -5.08
CA ASP A 205 7.12 15.20 -3.95
C ASP A 205 7.66 13.89 -3.35
N LEU A 206 7.07 12.74 -3.69
CA LEU A 206 7.45 11.45 -3.12
C LEU A 206 8.74 10.91 -3.77
N LEU A 207 9.80 10.82 -2.98
CA LEU A 207 11.15 10.44 -3.42
C LEU A 207 11.51 8.99 -3.09
N SER A 208 10.69 8.29 -2.31
CA SER A 208 10.92 6.90 -1.91
C SER A 208 10.25 5.85 -2.80
N VAL A 209 9.64 6.25 -3.92
CA VAL A 209 9.16 5.32 -4.95
C VAL A 209 10.28 5.08 -5.94
N SER A 210 10.54 3.81 -6.25
CA SER A 210 11.58 3.44 -7.21
C SER A 210 11.23 3.91 -8.63
N GLY A 211 12.26 4.28 -9.39
CA GLY A 211 12.12 4.52 -10.83
C GLY A 211 11.76 3.25 -11.62
N LEU A 212 11.90 2.07 -11.01
CA LEU A 212 11.44 0.80 -11.55
C LEU A 212 10.04 0.46 -11.01
N CYS A 213 9.11 0.14 -11.91
CA CYS A 213 7.80 -0.38 -11.55
C CYS A 213 7.62 -1.85 -11.97
N LEU A 214 6.65 -2.51 -11.34
CA LEU A 214 6.17 -3.84 -11.72
C LEU A 214 4.91 -3.69 -12.58
N GLY A 215 5.05 -3.94 -13.88
CA GLY A 215 3.96 -3.95 -14.84
C GLY A 215 3.23 -5.29 -14.80
N MET A 216 1.94 -5.27 -14.48
CA MET A 216 1.11 -6.46 -14.46
C MET A 216 0.30 -6.56 -15.75
N LYS A 217 0.46 -7.66 -16.48
CA LYS A 217 -0.41 -8.03 -17.61
C LYS A 217 -1.80 -8.44 -17.10
N SER A 218 -2.66 -8.91 -18.00
CA SER A 218 -3.82 -9.70 -17.57
C SER A 218 -3.35 -10.77 -16.56
N PRO A 219 -3.81 -10.72 -15.31
CA PRO A 219 -3.34 -11.61 -14.26
C PRO A 219 -3.59 -13.07 -14.63
N MET A 220 -2.62 -13.93 -14.37
CA MET A 220 -2.81 -15.35 -14.59
C MET A 220 -3.83 -15.90 -13.59
N LEU A 221 -4.64 -16.87 -14.02
CA LEU A 221 -5.70 -17.44 -13.17
C LEU A 221 -5.14 -17.96 -11.83
N TYR A 222 -3.95 -18.56 -11.86
CA TYR A 222 -3.22 -18.96 -10.67
C TYR A 222 -3.08 -17.80 -9.66
N PHE A 223 -2.60 -16.64 -10.12
CA PHE A 223 -2.39 -15.50 -9.22
C PHE A 223 -3.70 -14.97 -8.64
N LEU A 224 -4.78 -14.96 -9.42
CA LEU A 224 -6.11 -14.55 -8.95
C LEU A 224 -6.67 -15.51 -7.89
N GLU A 225 -6.65 -16.81 -8.15
CA GLU A 225 -7.22 -17.84 -7.27
C GLU A 225 -6.45 -17.96 -5.95
N HIS A 226 -5.13 -18.10 -6.04
CA HIS A 226 -4.27 -18.31 -4.88
C HIS A 226 -3.98 -17.00 -4.12
N GLY A 227 -4.03 -15.86 -4.81
CA GLY A 227 -3.91 -14.54 -4.21
C GLY A 227 -5.17 -14.09 -3.46
N SER A 228 -6.35 -14.64 -3.75
CA SER A 228 -7.62 -14.17 -3.18
C SER A 228 -8.24 -15.12 -2.15
N ASN A 229 -7.61 -16.25 -1.84
CA ASN A 229 -8.19 -17.24 -0.93
C ASN A 229 -8.01 -16.86 0.56
N GLY A 230 -8.95 -16.10 1.10
CA GLY A 230 -8.92 -15.75 2.53
C GLY A 230 -9.04 -16.95 3.47
N HIS A 231 -9.89 -17.93 3.14
CA HIS A 231 -10.44 -18.85 4.16
C HIS A 231 -10.28 -20.34 3.86
N ASP A 232 -9.80 -20.70 2.66
CA ASP A 232 -9.83 -22.09 2.21
C ASP A 232 -8.59 -22.87 2.64
N MET A 233 -8.71 -23.55 3.78
CA MET A 233 -7.61 -24.27 4.43
C MET A 233 -7.65 -25.77 4.17
N ASN A 234 -8.75 -26.26 3.63
CA ASN A 234 -8.89 -27.67 3.25
C ASN A 234 -8.27 -27.95 1.86
N GLY A 235 -8.00 -26.91 1.08
CA GLY A 235 -7.36 -26.98 -0.24
C GLY A 235 -5.84 -27.04 -0.21
N PHE A 236 -5.20 -27.57 0.85
CA PHE A 236 -3.73 -27.65 0.88
C PHE A 236 -3.20 -28.43 -0.32
N GLU A 237 -2.39 -27.76 -1.13
CA GLU A 237 -1.60 -28.39 -2.18
C GLU A 237 -0.11 -28.28 -1.82
N PRO A 238 0.67 -29.38 -1.95
CA PRO A 238 2.12 -29.27 -1.89
C PRO A 238 2.57 -28.27 -2.96
N GLY A 239 3.52 -27.40 -2.61
CA GLY A 239 3.89 -26.23 -3.41
C GLY A 239 3.99 -26.54 -4.90
N ARG A 240 3.30 -25.74 -5.71
CA ARG A 240 3.43 -25.77 -7.17
C ARG A 240 4.83 -25.27 -7.57
N GLY A 241 5.11 -25.34 -8.87
CA GLY A 241 6.33 -24.74 -9.42
C GLY A 241 6.50 -23.27 -8.99
N PRO A 242 7.71 -22.73 -9.07
CA PRO A 242 8.02 -21.40 -8.57
C PRO A 242 7.24 -20.32 -9.34
N ALA A 243 6.60 -19.41 -8.60
CA ALA A 243 5.87 -18.27 -9.14
C ALA A 243 6.52 -16.93 -8.72
N VAL A 244 6.22 -15.83 -9.43
CA VAL A 244 6.67 -14.48 -9.07
C VAL A 244 6.22 -14.11 -7.66
N PHE A 245 4.95 -14.40 -7.35
CA PHE A 245 4.39 -14.31 -6.02
C PHE A 245 3.97 -15.71 -5.58
N ASP A 246 4.76 -16.30 -4.70
CA ASP A 246 4.65 -17.69 -4.25
C ASP A 246 4.01 -17.76 -2.86
N ARG A 247 3.44 -18.93 -2.53
CA ARG A 247 2.87 -19.23 -1.20
C ARG A 247 1.80 -18.23 -0.75
N LEU A 248 0.93 -17.83 -1.67
CA LEU A 248 -0.11 -16.84 -1.40
C LEU A 248 -1.27 -17.42 -0.58
N ASP A 249 -1.47 -18.74 -0.65
CA ASP A 249 -2.62 -19.41 -0.05
C ASP A 249 -2.73 -19.26 1.47
N CYS A 250 -3.95 -19.40 1.99
CA CYS A 250 -4.22 -19.26 3.43
C CYS A 250 -3.40 -20.24 4.27
N TYR A 251 -3.22 -21.47 3.78
CA TYR A 251 -2.44 -22.51 4.46
C TYR A 251 -0.92 -22.24 4.47
N TRP A 252 -0.44 -21.30 3.67
CA TRP A 252 0.96 -20.85 3.70
C TRP A 252 1.20 -19.67 4.65
N ALA A 253 0.18 -19.20 5.36
CA ALA A 253 0.30 -18.12 6.33
C ALA A 253 1.45 -18.34 7.33
N GLY A 254 2.28 -17.31 7.51
CA GLY A 254 3.44 -17.33 8.40
C GLY A 254 4.65 -18.15 7.91
N SER A 255 4.52 -18.86 6.78
CA SER A 255 5.64 -19.55 6.14
C SER A 255 6.70 -18.56 5.66
N PRO A 256 7.99 -18.96 5.61
CA PRO A 256 9.02 -18.16 4.95
C PRO A 256 8.65 -17.90 3.49
N ALA A 257 8.89 -16.69 2.99
CA ALA A 257 8.80 -16.43 1.56
C ALA A 257 9.93 -17.17 0.81
N ALA A 258 9.64 -17.70 -0.38
CA ALA A 258 10.64 -18.37 -1.21
C ALA A 258 11.73 -17.39 -1.68
N GLU A 259 12.94 -17.87 -1.98
CA GLU A 259 14.06 -17.00 -2.38
C GLU A 259 13.75 -16.22 -3.67
N HIS A 260 13.11 -16.88 -4.64
CA HIS A 260 12.68 -16.30 -5.92
C HIS A 260 11.42 -15.44 -5.83
N ASP A 261 10.82 -15.31 -4.64
CA ASP A 261 9.61 -14.52 -4.44
C ASP A 261 9.89 -13.03 -4.54
N PHE A 262 9.14 -12.32 -5.38
CA PHE A 262 9.37 -10.90 -5.62
C PHE A 262 9.21 -10.06 -4.35
N SER A 263 8.22 -10.35 -3.49
CA SER A 263 8.05 -9.64 -2.22
C SER A 263 9.29 -9.80 -1.34
N ARG A 264 9.93 -10.98 -1.36
CA ARG A 264 11.13 -11.24 -0.55
C ARG A 264 12.33 -10.41 -1.01
N TYR A 265 12.76 -10.58 -2.26
CA TYR A 265 14.01 -9.95 -2.69
C TYR A 265 13.82 -8.48 -3.08
N ALA A 266 12.63 -8.04 -3.50
CA ALA A 266 12.41 -6.66 -3.93
C ALA A 266 11.83 -5.76 -2.82
N MET A 267 10.93 -6.30 -1.98
CA MET A 267 10.22 -5.53 -0.93
C MET A 267 10.74 -5.81 0.49
N GLY A 268 11.58 -6.82 0.65
CA GLY A 268 12.20 -7.17 1.94
C GLY A 268 11.32 -7.98 2.88
N THR A 269 10.31 -8.70 2.36
CA THR A 269 9.43 -9.52 3.21
C THR A 269 10.01 -10.92 3.46
N GLU A 270 10.15 -11.33 4.71
CA GLU A 270 10.72 -12.64 5.03
C GLU A 270 9.69 -13.76 5.12
N ARG A 271 8.44 -13.44 5.43
CA ARG A 271 7.35 -14.38 5.71
C ARG A 271 6.03 -13.88 5.14
N ARG A 272 5.10 -14.81 4.91
CA ARG A 272 3.71 -14.55 4.51
C ARG A 272 2.83 -14.17 5.71
N MET A 273 3.23 -13.12 6.43
CA MET A 273 2.49 -12.58 7.57
C MET A 273 2.91 -11.14 7.90
N LEU A 274 1.94 -10.29 8.25
CA LEU A 274 2.16 -8.99 8.91
C LEU A 274 3.07 -7.99 8.14
N ASN A 275 3.05 -8.04 6.81
CA ASN A 275 3.92 -7.21 5.95
C ASN A 275 3.38 -5.78 5.73
N PHE A 276 2.75 -5.18 6.75
CA PHE A 276 2.15 -3.84 6.67
C PHE A 276 3.17 -2.69 6.56
N LEU A 277 4.42 -2.98 6.90
CA LEU A 277 5.54 -2.03 6.98
C LEU A 277 6.75 -2.63 6.24
N PRO A 278 6.67 -2.83 4.90
CA PRO A 278 7.77 -3.44 4.16
C PRO A 278 9.02 -2.54 4.19
N PRO A 279 10.23 -3.10 4.40
CA PRO A 279 11.47 -2.33 4.40
C PRO A 279 11.80 -1.64 3.06
N ASN A 280 11.40 -2.24 1.92
CA ASN A 280 11.63 -1.69 0.58
C ASN A 280 13.09 -1.23 0.33
N PRO A 281 14.05 -2.17 0.25
CA PRO A 281 15.49 -1.86 0.15
C PRO A 281 15.89 -1.11 -1.13
N TYR A 282 15.03 -1.06 -2.14
CA TYR A 282 15.25 -0.40 -3.42
C TYR A 282 14.27 0.77 -3.66
N GLY A 283 13.67 1.30 -2.57
CA GLY A 283 12.48 2.13 -2.65
C GLY A 283 11.22 1.28 -2.85
N LEU A 284 10.05 1.88 -2.63
CA LEU A 284 8.77 1.22 -2.88
C LEU A 284 8.66 0.93 -4.37
N ILE A 285 8.52 -0.35 -4.71
CA ILE A 285 8.26 -0.78 -6.10
C ILE A 285 6.76 -0.67 -6.33
N ALA A 286 6.36 0.28 -7.16
CA ALA A 286 4.97 0.46 -7.55
C ALA A 286 4.51 -0.64 -8.50
N SER A 287 3.29 -1.14 -8.31
CA SER A 287 2.65 -2.07 -9.24
C SER A 287 1.56 -1.33 -10.04
N VAL A 288 1.60 -1.50 -11.35
CA VAL A 288 0.73 -0.81 -12.31
C VAL A 288 0.34 -1.75 -13.46
N PRO A 289 -0.73 -1.47 -14.22
CA PRO A 289 -0.99 -2.20 -15.47
C PRO A 289 0.21 -2.11 -16.42
N ALA A 290 0.56 -3.20 -17.11
CA ALA A 290 1.74 -3.28 -17.99
C ALA A 290 1.70 -2.31 -19.18
N GLU A 291 0.52 -1.81 -19.54
CA GLU A 291 0.30 -0.78 -20.55
C GLU A 291 0.47 0.66 -20.04
N THR A 292 0.73 0.84 -18.73
CA THR A 292 1.00 2.15 -18.15
C THR A 292 2.23 2.75 -18.83
N PRO A 293 2.15 4.00 -19.33
CA PRO A 293 3.30 4.63 -19.98
C PRO A 293 4.46 4.77 -19.00
N ILE A 294 5.69 4.59 -19.48
CA ILE A 294 6.92 4.95 -18.76
C ILE A 294 7.49 6.22 -19.38
N GLY A 295 8.14 7.05 -18.57
CA GLY A 295 8.75 8.29 -19.04
C GLY A 295 8.57 9.47 -18.08
N PRO A 296 8.90 10.70 -18.52
CA PRO A 296 9.10 11.84 -17.63
C PRO A 296 7.83 12.34 -16.91
N ASP A 297 6.65 11.99 -17.40
CA ASP A 297 5.37 12.43 -16.82
C ASP A 297 4.96 11.59 -15.59
N LEU A 298 5.60 10.45 -15.39
CA LEU A 298 5.41 9.55 -14.25
C LEU A 298 6.74 9.32 -13.53
N PRO A 299 6.75 8.87 -12.26
CA PRO A 299 7.99 8.51 -11.58
C PRO A 299 8.69 7.28 -12.18
N PHE A 300 8.07 6.58 -13.15
CA PHE A 300 8.55 5.30 -13.67
C PHE A 300 9.39 5.48 -14.93
N GLN A 301 10.67 5.11 -14.83
CA GLN A 301 11.63 5.12 -15.94
C GLN A 301 11.86 3.73 -16.53
N ALA A 302 11.61 2.69 -15.76
CA ALA A 302 11.75 1.32 -16.19
C ALA A 302 10.59 0.46 -15.68
N MET A 303 10.37 -0.66 -16.36
CA MET A 303 9.35 -1.64 -16.01
C MET A 303 9.90 -3.06 -16.14
N ILE A 304 9.55 -3.91 -15.18
CA ILE A 304 9.60 -5.37 -15.32
C ILE A 304 8.16 -5.88 -15.41
N VAL A 305 7.91 -6.87 -16.27
CA VAL A 305 6.54 -7.28 -16.61
C VAL A 305 6.27 -8.69 -16.10
N THR A 306 5.11 -8.89 -15.49
CA THR A 306 4.63 -10.19 -14.97
C THR A 306 3.13 -10.34 -15.15
N ASP A 307 2.60 -11.55 -15.02
CA ASP A 307 1.18 -11.86 -14.81
C ASP A 307 0.89 -12.41 -13.41
N GLY A 308 1.88 -12.36 -12.51
CA GLY A 308 1.84 -12.90 -11.15
C GLY A 308 2.39 -14.33 -11.02
N GLU A 309 2.45 -15.09 -12.12
CA GLU A 309 3.05 -16.44 -12.14
C GLU A 309 4.46 -16.40 -12.70
N VAL A 310 4.66 -15.77 -13.87
CA VAL A 310 5.96 -15.68 -14.55
C VAL A 310 6.34 -14.24 -14.85
N PHE A 311 7.62 -13.99 -15.13
CA PHE A 311 8.06 -12.74 -15.73
C PHE A 311 8.03 -12.82 -17.25
N TYR A 312 8.13 -11.67 -17.91
CA TYR A 312 8.27 -11.57 -19.36
C TYR A 312 9.58 -10.86 -19.71
N ASP A 313 10.34 -11.43 -20.66
CA ASP A 313 11.51 -10.77 -21.23
C ASP A 313 11.13 -9.66 -22.22
N ASP A 314 12.11 -8.90 -22.71
CA ASP A 314 11.89 -7.78 -23.64
C ASP A 314 11.27 -8.21 -24.98
N SER A 315 11.33 -9.51 -25.32
CA SER A 315 10.64 -10.08 -26.49
C SER A 315 9.22 -10.57 -26.20
N GLY A 316 8.77 -10.44 -24.95
CA GLY A 316 7.47 -10.89 -24.47
C GLY A 316 7.38 -12.38 -24.19
N ARG A 317 8.51 -13.10 -24.09
CA ARG A 317 8.50 -14.54 -23.76
C ARG A 317 8.41 -14.72 -22.24
N PRO A 318 7.62 -15.72 -21.76
CA PRO A 318 7.55 -16.02 -20.34
C PRO A 318 8.87 -16.62 -19.84
N VAL A 319 9.31 -16.19 -18.66
CA VAL A 319 10.52 -16.64 -17.97
C VAL A 319 10.16 -16.99 -16.52
N PRO A 320 10.50 -18.20 -16.03
CA PRO A 320 10.24 -18.60 -14.66
C PRO A 320 10.89 -17.65 -13.64
N ALA A 321 10.23 -17.45 -12.48
CA ALA A 321 10.68 -16.51 -11.46
C ALA A 321 12.15 -16.71 -11.00
N PRO A 322 12.64 -17.94 -10.74
CA PRO A 322 14.04 -18.15 -10.34
C PRO A 322 15.05 -17.75 -11.42
N GLU A 323 14.70 -17.96 -12.69
CA GLU A 323 15.56 -17.63 -13.83
C GLU A 323 15.60 -16.12 -14.08
N TYR A 324 14.49 -15.42 -13.87
CA TYR A 324 14.42 -13.97 -14.05
C TYR A 324 14.95 -13.18 -12.84
N MET A 325 14.98 -13.76 -11.65
CA MET A 325 15.38 -13.07 -10.41
C MET A 325 16.71 -12.30 -10.52
N PRO A 326 17.81 -12.84 -11.09
CA PRO A 326 19.05 -12.08 -11.23
C PRO A 326 18.93 -10.85 -12.15
N ILE A 327 18.02 -10.90 -13.14
CA ILE A 327 17.73 -9.77 -14.03
C ILE A 327 16.94 -8.71 -13.26
N ALA A 328 15.90 -9.11 -12.53
CA ALA A 328 15.11 -8.21 -11.71
C ALA A 328 15.95 -7.52 -10.64
N GLN A 329 16.80 -8.26 -9.91
CA GLN A 329 17.70 -7.71 -8.90
C GLN A 329 18.66 -6.66 -9.45
N ARG A 330 19.21 -6.90 -10.65
CA ARG A 330 20.07 -5.92 -11.31
C ARG A 330 19.29 -4.63 -11.64
N LYS A 331 18.09 -4.75 -12.23
CA LYS A 331 17.24 -3.58 -12.54
C LYS A 331 16.81 -2.82 -11.28
N LEU A 332 16.53 -3.53 -10.18
CA LEU A 332 16.21 -2.95 -8.88
C LEU A 332 17.39 -2.14 -8.32
N LEU A 333 18.61 -2.68 -8.42
CA LEU A 333 19.83 -1.99 -8.01
C LEU A 333 20.07 -0.72 -8.84
N GLU A 334 20.00 -0.83 -10.17
CA GLU A 334 20.17 0.30 -11.09
C GLU A 334 19.17 1.43 -10.77
N ALA A 335 17.88 1.10 -10.60
CA ALA A 335 16.87 2.08 -10.27
C ALA A 335 17.05 2.69 -8.86
N ALA A 336 17.55 1.92 -7.90
CA ALA A 336 17.84 2.44 -6.57
C ALA A 336 19.01 3.43 -6.58
N GLU A 337 20.04 3.21 -7.40
CA GLU A 337 21.19 4.12 -7.56
C GLU A 337 20.81 5.47 -8.22
N ASP A 338 19.68 5.51 -8.92
CA ASP A 338 19.12 6.72 -9.52
C ASP A 338 18.39 7.63 -8.51
N MET A 339 18.00 7.10 -7.35
CA MET A 339 17.25 7.85 -6.34
C MET A 339 18.12 8.93 -5.67
N PRO A 340 17.54 10.07 -5.24
CA PRO A 340 18.30 11.12 -4.55
C PRO A 340 18.93 10.63 -3.25
N LEU A 341 18.21 9.78 -2.52
CA LEU A 341 18.67 9.10 -1.33
C LEU A 341 18.09 7.69 -1.27
N LEU A 342 18.70 6.85 -0.45
CA LEU A 342 18.23 5.50 -0.15
C LEU A 342 18.38 5.21 1.35
N VAL A 343 17.46 4.44 1.92
CA VAL A 343 17.61 3.92 3.28
C VAL A 343 18.06 2.47 3.23
N ARG A 344 19.13 2.15 3.95
CA ARG A 344 19.63 0.78 4.15
C ARG A 344 19.41 0.34 5.61
N GLY A 345 19.31 -0.96 5.81
CA GLY A 345 19.14 -1.56 7.14
C GLY A 345 17.73 -2.11 7.35
N GLY A 346 17.31 -2.16 8.61
CA GLY A 346 16.09 -2.89 9.01
C GLY A 346 14.85 -2.02 9.21
N ALA A 347 14.84 -0.77 8.75
CA ALA A 347 13.70 0.14 8.92
C ALA A 347 12.80 0.13 7.67
N ALA A 348 11.48 0.19 7.89
CA ALA A 348 10.56 0.66 6.85
C ALA A 348 10.72 2.17 6.70
N TRP A 349 10.55 2.69 5.49
CA TRP A 349 10.83 4.10 5.24
C TRP A 349 9.99 4.71 4.12
N ALA A 350 9.85 6.03 4.21
CA ALA A 350 9.36 6.89 3.14
C ALA A 350 10.16 8.18 3.15
N ALA A 351 10.33 8.80 1.97
CA ALA A 351 11.05 10.05 1.81
C ALA A 351 10.30 10.97 0.86
N ALA A 352 10.19 12.24 1.23
CA ALA A 352 9.49 13.24 0.44
C ALA A 352 10.19 14.59 0.46
N ARG A 353 10.13 15.30 -0.66
CA ARG A 353 10.53 16.69 -0.75
C ARG A 353 9.52 17.56 -0.01
N VAL A 354 9.99 18.31 0.99
CA VAL A 354 9.14 19.26 1.72
C VAL A 354 9.16 20.63 1.04
N ASP A 355 10.34 21.02 0.55
CA ASP A 355 10.57 22.22 -0.25
C ASP A 355 11.84 22.02 -1.12
N PRO A 356 12.28 23.01 -1.92
CA PRO A 356 13.43 22.85 -2.80
C PRO A 356 14.76 22.46 -2.11
N ALA A 357 14.94 22.78 -0.83
CA ALA A 357 16.17 22.54 -0.07
C ALA A 357 16.03 21.44 0.99
N HIS A 358 14.82 20.95 1.26
CA HIS A 358 14.57 20.00 2.35
C HIS A 358 13.88 18.71 1.89
N ILE A 359 14.43 17.59 2.33
CA ILE A 359 13.82 16.26 2.22
C ILE A 359 13.53 15.73 3.63
N ARG A 360 12.31 15.23 3.83
CA ARG A 360 11.92 14.54 5.05
C ARG A 360 11.93 13.04 4.84
N VAL A 361 12.58 12.33 5.75
CA VAL A 361 12.65 10.87 5.78
C VAL A 361 11.96 10.36 7.04
N THR A 362 10.90 9.58 6.87
CA THR A 362 10.20 8.90 7.95
C THR A 362 10.74 7.48 8.03
N LEU A 363 11.35 7.12 9.17
CA LEU A 363 11.95 5.81 9.44
C LEU A 363 11.15 5.10 10.53
N ILE A 364 10.73 3.86 10.30
CA ILE A 364 9.76 3.15 11.15
C ILE A 364 10.28 1.74 11.45
N ASP A 365 10.15 1.29 12.70
CA ASP A 365 10.37 -0.12 13.02
C ASP A 365 9.29 -0.99 12.34
N PRO A 366 9.67 -1.91 11.42
CA PRO A 366 8.72 -2.74 10.69
C PRO A 366 8.18 -3.91 11.51
N GLY A 367 8.71 -4.17 12.71
CA GLY A 367 8.27 -5.26 13.60
C GLY A 367 6.84 -5.04 14.07
N TYR A 368 5.85 -5.47 13.28
CA TYR A 368 4.45 -5.08 13.45
C TYR A 368 3.95 -5.44 14.86
N ILE A 369 3.98 -6.72 15.22
CA ILE A 369 3.68 -7.19 16.59
C ILE A 369 4.94 -7.51 17.41
N SER A 370 6.10 -7.63 16.76
CA SER A 370 7.39 -7.99 17.38
C SER A 370 8.41 -6.88 17.11
N PRO A 371 8.30 -5.74 17.81
CA PRO A 371 9.18 -4.61 17.60
C PRO A 371 10.62 -4.91 18.05
N ALA A 372 11.58 -4.28 17.40
CA ALA A 372 13.00 -4.36 17.77
C ALA A 372 13.74 -3.11 17.30
N ASP A 373 14.82 -2.76 17.99
CA ASP A 373 15.69 -1.67 17.55
C ASP A 373 16.24 -1.98 16.15
N ARG A 374 16.15 -1.01 15.24
CA ARG A 374 16.61 -1.14 13.87
C ARG A 374 17.76 -0.21 13.62
N ALA A 375 18.91 -0.77 13.26
CA ALA A 375 19.96 0.00 12.63
C ALA A 375 19.48 0.46 11.24
N ALA A 376 19.62 1.76 10.96
CA ALA A 376 19.29 2.37 9.68
C ALA A 376 20.43 3.27 9.22
N GLN A 377 20.58 3.37 7.90
CA GLN A 377 21.50 4.29 7.25
C GLN A 377 20.73 5.07 6.20
N ILE A 378 20.72 6.39 6.29
CA ILE A 378 20.26 7.23 5.19
C ILE A 378 21.50 7.54 4.34
N VAL A 379 21.48 7.12 3.08
CA VAL A 379 22.56 7.29 2.12
C VAL A 379 22.12 8.35 1.11
N LEU A 380 22.79 9.49 1.09
CA LEU A 380 22.62 10.54 0.09
C LEU A 380 23.40 10.13 -1.16
N GLN A 381 22.72 9.95 -2.30
CA GLN A 381 23.33 9.41 -3.52
C GLN A 381 23.57 10.49 -4.57
N ARG A 382 22.52 11.28 -4.88
CA ARG A 382 22.56 12.31 -5.95
C ARG A 382 22.31 13.73 -5.44
N ILE A 383 22.39 13.91 -4.14
CA ILE A 383 22.24 15.19 -3.47
C ILE A 383 23.41 15.38 -2.50
N LYS A 384 23.73 16.64 -2.22
CA LYS A 384 24.76 17.01 -1.25
C LYS A 384 24.11 17.57 0.00
N GLY A 385 24.15 16.79 1.08
CA GLY A 385 23.57 17.18 2.35
C GLY A 385 24.39 18.27 3.06
N LEU A 386 23.69 19.26 3.61
CA LEU A 386 24.23 20.36 4.41
C LEU A 386 23.93 20.15 5.90
N GLY A 387 22.79 19.53 6.21
CA GLY A 387 22.33 19.26 7.57
C GLY A 387 21.44 18.02 7.62
N CYS A 388 21.36 17.38 8.79
CA CYS A 388 20.53 16.21 9.02
C CYS A 388 20.10 16.18 10.49
N ARG A 389 18.79 16.25 10.74
CA ARG A 389 18.26 16.41 12.10
C ARG A 389 17.01 15.58 12.29
N ASP A 390 16.91 14.87 13.41
CA ASP A 390 15.63 14.32 13.84
C ASP A 390 14.76 15.42 14.45
N ILE A 391 13.61 15.67 13.83
CA ILE A 391 12.72 16.76 14.23
C ILE A 391 11.90 16.44 15.48
N LEU A 392 11.76 15.17 15.85
CA LEU A 392 11.02 14.76 17.04
C LEU A 392 11.88 14.89 18.29
N SER A 393 13.15 14.48 18.23
CA SER A 393 14.09 14.58 19.36
C SER A 393 14.90 15.87 19.37
N GLY A 394 15.03 16.53 18.21
CA GLY A 394 15.93 17.66 18.00
C GLY A 394 17.40 17.26 17.83
N GLU A 395 17.72 15.97 17.80
CA GLU A 395 19.09 15.45 17.64
C GLU A 395 19.64 15.80 16.25
N GLU A 396 20.81 16.44 16.22
CA GLU A 396 21.61 16.58 15.01
C GLU A 396 22.32 15.26 14.70
N ILE A 397 22.03 14.70 13.53
CA ILE A 397 22.59 13.43 13.07
C ILE A 397 23.78 13.74 12.17
N ARG A 398 24.96 13.28 12.56
CA ARG A 398 26.18 13.53 11.80
C ARG A 398 26.12 12.85 10.42
N LEU A 399 26.19 13.66 9.36
CA LEU A 399 26.49 13.18 8.01
C LEU A 399 28.00 12.97 7.85
N LYS A 400 28.40 11.74 7.52
CA LYS A 400 29.78 11.39 7.18
C LYS A 400 29.78 10.78 5.79
N ASP A 401 30.51 11.39 4.86
CA ASP A 401 30.63 10.92 3.47
C ASP A 401 29.25 10.69 2.81
N GLY A 402 28.29 11.58 3.09
CA GLY A 402 26.91 11.46 2.57
C GLY A 402 26.04 10.41 3.28
N VAL A 403 26.49 9.84 4.41
CA VAL A 403 25.73 8.82 5.15
C VAL A 403 25.42 9.29 6.56
N ALA A 404 24.15 9.17 6.95
CA ALA A 404 23.68 9.34 8.32
C ALA A 404 23.35 7.97 8.93
N HIS A 405 23.98 7.66 10.07
CA HIS A 405 23.76 6.43 10.82
C HIS A 405 22.88 6.70 12.04
N LEU A 406 21.84 5.89 12.24
CA LEU A 406 20.97 6.02 13.40
C LEU A 406 20.28 4.70 13.75
N THR A 407 19.70 4.66 14.95
CA THR A 407 18.83 3.57 15.40
C THR A 407 17.38 4.07 15.43
N VAL A 408 16.47 3.32 14.82
CA VAL A 408 15.03 3.47 15.03
C VAL A 408 14.65 2.59 16.23
N PRO A 409 14.11 3.17 17.32
CA PRO A 409 13.77 2.39 18.50
C PRO A 409 12.64 1.39 18.22
N ALA A 410 12.67 0.27 18.95
CA ALA A 410 11.62 -0.74 18.93
C ALA A 410 10.22 -0.12 19.11
N GLY A 411 9.31 -0.39 18.18
CA GLY A 411 7.90 0.01 18.25
C GLY A 411 7.66 1.50 17.98
N ALA A 412 8.68 2.23 17.52
CA ALA A 412 8.64 3.66 17.31
C ALA A 412 8.97 4.03 15.85
N LEU A 413 9.06 5.34 15.61
CA LEU A 413 9.51 5.94 14.37
C LEU A 413 10.46 7.11 14.67
N ARG A 414 11.28 7.48 13.69
CA ARG A 414 12.07 8.71 13.67
C ARG A 414 11.70 9.50 12.41
N ILE A 415 11.72 10.83 12.51
CA ILE A 415 11.48 11.71 11.36
C ILE A 415 12.68 12.61 11.22
N VAL A 416 13.35 12.50 10.09
CA VAL A 416 14.64 13.17 9.84
C VAL A 416 14.48 14.15 8.70
N ASP A 417 14.83 15.40 8.93
CA ASP A 417 14.96 16.42 7.88
C ASP A 417 16.41 16.49 7.42
N ILE A 418 16.57 16.52 6.10
CA ILE A 418 17.85 16.66 5.41
C ILE A 418 17.80 17.95 4.62
N GLU A 419 18.68 18.89 4.98
CA GLU A 419 18.95 20.09 4.20
C GLU A 419 19.96 19.73 3.10
N HIS A 420 19.74 20.19 1.87
CA HIS A 420 20.63 19.96 0.73
C HIS A 420 20.77 21.21 -0.16
N GLU A 421 21.82 21.22 -1.00
CA GLU A 421 22.08 22.29 -1.99
C GLU A 421 20.98 22.48 -3.04
#